data_AF-A0A7K2P3S2-F1
#
_entry.id   AF-A0A7K2P3S2-F1
#
_cell.length_a   1.000
_cell.length_b   1.000
_cell.length_c   1.000
_cell.angle_alpha   90.00
_cell.angle_beta   90.00
_cell.angle_gamma   90.00
#
_symmetry.space_group_name_H-M   'P 1'
#
loop_
_entity.id
_entity.type
_entity.pdbx_description
1 polymer ?
#
loop_
_entity_poly.entity_id
_entity_poly.type
_entity_poly.pdbx_seq_one_letter_code
_entity_poly.pdbx_strand_id
1 'polypeptide(L)'
;VHCLTEKGRGYEPALRDEEDHFHTVGVMDPLTCEPLGPAGGPSWTSVFGEEIVRIGEEHTDVVAITAAMLHPVGLAPFAERFPDRVWDVGIAEQHAAVSAAGLATGGLHPVVAVYATFLNRAFDQ
;
A
#
# COMPACT_ATOMS: atom_id res chain seq x y z
N VAL A 1 -9.70 -14.39 25.80
CA VAL A 1 -10.75 -14.71 24.80
C VAL A 1 -10.21 -14.30 23.44
N HIS A 2 -10.24 -15.18 22.45
CA HIS A 2 -9.96 -14.85 21.06
C HIS A 2 -11.31 -14.60 20.38
N CYS A 3 -11.56 -13.39 19.90
CA CYS A 3 -12.82 -13.02 19.25
C CYS A 3 -12.62 -12.97 17.73
N LEU A 4 -13.60 -13.48 16.98
CA LEU A 4 -13.68 -13.35 15.54
C LEU A 4 -14.66 -12.21 15.21
N THR A 5 -14.23 -11.26 14.39
CA THR A 5 -15.02 -10.10 13.94
C THR A 5 -14.95 -9.96 12.43
N GLU A 6 -15.93 -9.26 11.86
CA GLU A 6 -15.99 -8.94 10.43
C GLU A 6 -15.89 -7.41 10.28
N LYS A 7 -14.90 -6.92 9.52
CA LYS A 7 -14.67 -5.48 9.28
C LYS A 7 -15.87 -4.91 8.52
N GLY A 8 -16.37 -3.74 8.93
CA GLY A 8 -17.57 -3.13 8.33
C GLY A 8 -18.92 -3.72 8.79
N ARG A 9 -18.94 -4.77 9.62
CA ARG A 9 -20.20 -5.40 10.08
C ARG A 9 -21.14 -4.39 10.74
N GLY A 10 -22.38 -4.33 10.24
CA GLY A 10 -23.40 -3.40 10.68
C GLY A 10 -23.54 -2.15 9.79
N TYR A 11 -22.67 -2.01 8.79
CA TYR A 11 -22.75 -0.95 7.78
C TYR A 11 -22.52 -1.52 6.38
N GLU A 12 -23.63 -1.76 5.67
CA GLU A 12 -23.64 -2.41 4.35
C GLU A 12 -22.68 -1.78 3.33
N PRO A 13 -22.54 -0.43 3.23
CA PRO A 13 -21.56 0.17 2.33
C PRO A 13 -20.11 -0.26 2.62
N ALA A 14 -19.73 -0.35 3.90
CA ALA A 14 -18.39 -0.83 4.28
C ALA A 14 -18.21 -2.33 4.01
N LEU A 15 -19.26 -3.15 4.12
CA LEU A 15 -19.17 -4.57 3.75
C LEU A 15 -18.96 -4.77 2.24
N ARG A 16 -19.51 -3.88 1.41
CA ARG A 16 -19.41 -3.92 -0.06
C ARG A 16 -18.12 -3.34 -0.61
N ASP A 17 -17.42 -2.52 0.16
CA ASP A 17 -16.06 -2.08 -0.18
C ASP A 17 -15.08 -3.24 0.07
N GLU A 18 -14.91 -4.11 -0.93
CA GLU A 18 -14.03 -5.28 -0.86
C GLU A 18 -12.54 -4.90 -0.76
N GLU A 19 -12.16 -3.68 -1.17
CA GLU A 19 -10.76 -3.24 -1.15
C GLU A 19 -10.28 -3.01 0.29
N ASP A 20 -11.01 -2.21 1.07
CA ASP A 20 -10.53 -1.82 2.41
C ASP A 20 -11.64 -1.78 3.48
N HIS A 21 -12.87 -2.15 3.15
CA HIS A 21 -14.02 -2.12 4.05
C HIS A 21 -14.14 -0.81 4.84
N PHE A 22 -13.95 0.32 4.15
CA PHE A 22 -13.97 1.67 4.72
C PHE A 22 -12.99 1.88 5.90
N HIS A 23 -11.81 1.25 5.88
CA HIS A 23 -10.74 1.62 6.81
C HIS A 23 -10.35 3.08 6.67
N THR A 24 -10.29 3.55 5.42
CA THR A 24 -10.09 4.95 5.08
C THR A 24 -11.24 5.40 4.19
N VAL A 25 -11.92 6.48 4.58
CA VAL A 25 -12.95 7.12 3.76
C VAL A 25 -12.66 8.62 3.68
N GLY A 26 -12.90 9.18 2.50
CA GLY A 26 -12.98 10.63 2.34
C GLY A 26 -14.21 11.20 3.02
N VAL A 27 -14.36 12.52 2.99
CA VAL A 27 -15.58 13.17 3.44
C VAL A 27 -16.73 12.80 2.49
N MET A 28 -17.73 12.08 3.02
CA MET A 28 -18.86 11.53 2.25
C MET A 28 -20.20 11.77 2.95
N ASP A 29 -21.29 11.74 2.18
CA ASP A 29 -22.65 11.75 2.71
C ASP A 29 -22.90 10.41 3.45
N PRO A 30 -23.32 10.42 4.72
CA PRO A 30 -23.47 9.19 5.50
C PRO A 30 -24.62 8.29 5.05
N LEU A 31 -25.58 8.82 4.28
CA LEU A 31 -26.73 8.10 3.74
C LEU A 31 -26.45 7.53 2.36
N THR A 32 -25.82 8.31 1.47
CA THR A 32 -25.54 7.87 0.09
C THR A 32 -24.15 7.29 -0.10
N CYS A 33 -23.22 7.55 0.83
CA CYS A 33 -21.79 7.26 0.71
C CYS A 33 -21.10 7.95 -0.46
N GLU A 34 -21.75 8.97 -1.04
CA GLU A 34 -21.15 9.74 -2.13
C GLU A 34 -20.19 10.81 -1.59
N PRO A 35 -19.08 11.10 -2.28
CA PRO A 35 -18.16 12.16 -1.88
C PRO A 35 -18.86 13.53 -1.81
N LEU A 36 -18.61 14.29 -0.74
CA LEU A 36 -19.20 15.64 -0.57
C LEU A 36 -18.41 16.76 -1.29
N GLY A 37 -17.30 16.42 -1.93
CA GLY A 37 -16.46 17.35 -2.66
C GLY A 37 -15.82 16.70 -3.89
N PRO A 38 -15.38 17.51 -4.86
CA PRO A 38 -14.66 17.00 -6.01
C PRO A 38 -13.37 16.31 -5.57
N ALA A 39 -12.90 15.36 -6.38
CA ALA A 39 -11.58 14.78 -6.18
C ALA A 39 -10.53 15.89 -6.12
N GLY A 40 -9.60 15.78 -5.18
CA GLY A 40 -8.44 16.67 -5.11
C GLY A 40 -7.57 16.57 -6.36
N GLY A 41 -6.63 17.50 -6.51
CA GLY A 41 -5.55 17.36 -7.49
C GLY A 41 -4.68 16.11 -7.21
N PRO A 42 -3.69 15.83 -8.09
CA PRO A 42 -2.83 14.67 -7.92
C PRO A 42 -2.14 14.69 -6.55
N SER A 43 -2.12 13.53 -5.90
CA SER A 43 -1.42 13.35 -4.63
C SER A 43 0.01 12.88 -4.89
N TRP A 44 0.89 13.05 -3.91
CA TRP A 44 2.24 12.47 -3.98
C TRP A 44 2.19 10.95 -4.16
N THR A 45 1.22 10.28 -3.53
CA THR A 45 1.00 8.83 -3.67
C THR A 45 0.61 8.45 -5.09
N SER A 46 -0.27 9.20 -5.76
CA SER A 46 -0.66 8.91 -7.14
C SER A 46 0.49 9.13 -8.11
N VAL A 47 1.26 10.21 -7.93
CA VAL A 47 2.46 10.48 -8.75
C VAL A 47 3.52 9.39 -8.55
N PHE A 48 3.78 8.99 -7.30
CA PHE A 48 4.70 7.87 -7.02
C PHE A 48 4.24 6.58 -7.69
N GLY A 49 2.95 6.24 -7.59
CA GLY A 49 2.38 5.03 -8.16
C GLY A 49 2.48 4.96 -9.69
N GLU A 50 2.24 6.09 -10.37
CA GLU A 50 2.41 6.20 -11.82
C GLU A 50 3.88 6.02 -12.24
N GLU A 51 4.79 6.70 -11.54
CA GLU A 51 6.21 6.69 -11.88
C GLU A 51 6.88 5.34 -11.61
N ILE A 52 6.55 4.66 -10.50
CA ILE A 52 7.13 3.35 -10.19
C ILE A 52 6.70 2.29 -11.21
N VAL A 53 5.48 2.38 -11.75
CA VAL A 53 5.03 1.51 -12.85
C VAL A 53 5.87 1.75 -14.10
N ARG A 54 6.06 3.02 -14.51
CA ARG A 54 6.89 3.37 -15.67
C ARG A 54 8.31 2.84 -15.51
N ILE A 55 8.90 3.03 -14.34
CA ILE A 55 10.23 2.48 -14.01
C ILE A 55 10.23 0.95 -14.11
N GLY A 56 9.19 0.28 -13.60
CA GLY A 56 9.06 -1.17 -13.67
C GLY A 56 8.92 -1.75 -15.08
N GLU A 57 8.42 -0.97 -16.04
CA GLU A 57 8.37 -1.34 -17.46
C GLU A 57 9.75 -1.28 -18.13
N GLU A 58 10.60 -0.35 -17.71
CA GLU A 58 11.96 -0.16 -18.25
C GLU A 58 12.98 -1.09 -17.57
N HIS A 59 12.78 -1.39 -16.28
CA HIS A 59 13.71 -2.13 -15.44
C HIS A 59 13.05 -3.39 -14.89
N THR A 60 13.52 -4.57 -15.28
CA THR A 60 12.96 -5.86 -14.82
C THR A 60 13.43 -6.28 -13.43
N ASP A 61 14.53 -5.67 -12.95
CA ASP A 61 15.14 -5.91 -11.65
C ASP A 61 14.53 -5.08 -10.51
N VAL A 62 13.70 -4.06 -10.83
CA VAL A 62 13.00 -3.27 -9.81
C VAL A 62 11.94 -4.11 -9.11
N VAL A 63 11.88 -4.06 -7.79
CA VAL A 63 10.89 -4.80 -7.01
C VAL A 63 10.37 -3.91 -5.90
N ALA A 64 9.12 -4.08 -5.47
CA ALA A 64 8.52 -3.25 -4.45
C ALA A 64 8.27 -4.04 -3.16
N ILE A 65 8.48 -3.38 -2.03
CA ILE A 65 8.22 -3.95 -0.70
C ILE A 65 7.36 -2.96 0.08
N THR A 66 6.30 -3.46 0.72
CA THR A 66 5.45 -2.68 1.63
C THR A 66 5.23 -3.44 2.93
N ALA A 67 4.80 -2.72 3.97
CA ALA A 67 4.46 -3.26 5.27
C ALA A 67 2.97 -3.04 5.56
N ALA A 68 2.10 -3.92 5.03
CA ALA A 68 0.64 -3.88 5.13
C ALA A 68 -0.01 -2.59 4.57
N MET A 69 0.61 -1.94 3.58
CA MET A 69 0.14 -0.66 3.06
C MET A 69 0.15 -0.57 1.54
N LEU A 70 -0.15 -1.66 0.83
CA LEU A 70 -0.12 -1.72 -0.64
C LEU A 70 -0.82 -0.53 -1.32
N HIS A 71 -2.05 -0.23 -0.91
CA HIS A 71 -2.84 0.88 -1.48
C HIS A 71 -2.39 2.26 -0.95
N PRO A 72 -2.28 2.49 0.37
CA PRO A 72 -1.97 3.82 0.90
C PRO A 72 -0.58 4.37 0.53
N VAL A 73 0.37 3.51 0.14
CA VAL A 73 1.68 3.93 -0.36
C VAL A 73 1.78 3.94 -1.90
N GLY A 74 0.70 3.65 -2.61
CA GLY A 74 0.62 3.80 -4.07
C GLY A 74 1.23 2.64 -4.86
N LEU A 75 1.41 1.46 -4.26
CA LEU A 75 1.97 0.29 -4.94
C LEU A 75 0.92 -0.60 -5.61
N ALA A 76 -0.38 -0.36 -5.40
CA ALA A 76 -1.44 -1.16 -6.03
C ALA A 76 -1.33 -1.23 -7.56
N PRO A 77 -1.10 -0.13 -8.31
CA PRO A 77 -0.90 -0.22 -9.78
C PRO A 77 0.32 -1.04 -10.18
N PHE A 78 1.41 -0.98 -9.39
CA PHE A 78 2.60 -1.78 -9.65
C PHE A 78 2.36 -3.26 -9.38
N ALA A 79 1.61 -3.60 -8.33
CA ALA A 79 1.23 -4.98 -8.04
C ALA A 79 0.26 -5.57 -9.08
N GLU A 80 -0.66 -4.77 -9.61
CA GLU A 80 -1.53 -5.21 -10.71
C GLU A 80 -0.73 -5.50 -11.98
N ARG A 81 0.23 -4.63 -12.30
CA ARG A 81 1.07 -4.75 -13.51
C ARG A 81 2.14 -5.83 -13.40
N PHE A 82 2.73 -5.98 -12.21
CA PHE A 82 3.88 -6.84 -11.93
C PHE A 82 3.66 -7.64 -10.63
N PRO A 83 2.70 -8.56 -10.59
CA PRO A 83 2.28 -9.25 -9.36
C PRO A 83 3.41 -10.03 -8.68
N ASP A 84 4.35 -10.57 -9.46
CA ASP A 84 5.50 -11.33 -8.94
C ASP A 84 6.65 -10.44 -8.42
N ARG A 85 6.50 -9.11 -8.48
CA ARG A 85 7.54 -8.13 -8.13
C ARG A 85 7.14 -7.23 -6.95
N VAL A 86 6.12 -7.62 -6.19
CA VAL A 86 5.68 -6.93 -4.98
C VAL A 86 5.59 -7.89 -3.81
N TRP A 87 6.19 -7.50 -2.67
CA TRP A 87 6.06 -8.24 -1.42
C TRP A 87 5.46 -7.36 -0.33
N ASP A 88 4.35 -7.83 0.24
CA ASP A 88 3.79 -7.29 1.47
C ASP A 88 4.25 -8.14 2.65
N VAL A 89 5.04 -7.55 3.54
CA VAL A 89 5.58 -8.25 4.72
C VAL A 89 4.63 -8.22 5.93
N GLY A 90 3.42 -7.71 5.77
CA GLY A 90 2.52 -7.40 6.87
C GLY A 90 3.02 -6.20 7.69
N ILE A 91 2.57 -6.05 8.94
CA ILE A 91 2.99 -4.93 9.81
C ILE A 91 4.39 -5.19 10.40
N ALA A 92 5.40 -5.25 9.53
CA ALA A 92 6.77 -5.64 9.88
C ALA A 92 7.83 -4.82 9.12
N GLU A 93 7.92 -3.51 9.40
CA GLU A 93 8.83 -2.58 8.71
C GLU A 93 10.31 -2.98 8.81
N GLN A 94 10.71 -3.55 9.95
CA GLN A 94 12.07 -4.10 10.13
C GLN A 94 12.37 -5.21 9.12
N HIS A 95 11.38 -6.09 8.90
CA HIS A 95 11.51 -7.17 7.93
C HIS A 95 11.55 -6.63 6.51
N ALA A 96 10.77 -5.59 6.19
CA ALA A 96 10.82 -4.93 4.89
C ALA A 96 12.23 -4.38 4.60
N ALA A 97 12.82 -3.63 5.54
CA ALA A 97 14.14 -3.02 5.38
C ALA A 97 15.26 -4.06 5.22
N VAL A 98 15.35 -5.05 6.11
CA VAL A 98 16.39 -6.08 6.04
C VAL A 98 16.23 -6.98 4.81
N SER A 99 15.00 -7.28 4.39
CA SER A 99 14.74 -8.06 3.17
C SER A 99 15.17 -7.29 1.93
N ALA A 100 14.93 -5.97 1.89
CA ALA A 100 15.44 -5.11 0.82
C ALA A 100 16.97 -5.16 0.74
N ALA A 101 17.68 -5.09 1.87
CA ALA A 101 19.14 -5.23 1.87
C ALA A 101 19.60 -6.58 1.27
N GLY A 102 18.92 -7.67 1.60
CA GLY A 102 19.18 -9.00 1.03
C GLY A 102 18.92 -9.07 -0.47
N LEU A 103 17.77 -8.56 -0.94
CA LEU A 103 17.39 -8.52 -2.36
C LEU A 103 18.35 -7.65 -3.18
N ALA A 104 18.75 -6.50 -2.64
CA ALA A 104 19.74 -5.62 -3.25
C ALA A 104 21.11 -6.32 -3.40
N THR A 105 21.54 -7.03 -2.35
CA THR A 105 22.77 -7.85 -2.40
C THR A 105 22.66 -8.97 -3.44
N GLY A 106 21.46 -9.51 -3.64
CA GLY A 106 21.15 -10.53 -4.64
C GLY A 106 21.02 -10.02 -6.08
N GLY A 107 21.19 -8.71 -6.32
CA GLY A 107 21.18 -8.12 -7.65
C GLY A 107 19.83 -7.57 -8.12
N LEU A 108 18.82 -7.49 -7.24
CA LEU A 108 17.58 -6.79 -7.52
C LEU A 108 17.68 -5.31 -7.09
N HIS A 109 16.71 -4.50 -7.52
CA HIS A 109 16.59 -3.10 -7.13
C HIS A 109 15.31 -2.88 -6.29
N PRO A 110 15.37 -3.12 -4.97
CA PRO A 110 14.20 -3.02 -4.11
C PRO A 110 13.84 -1.57 -3.76
N VAL A 111 12.56 -1.24 -3.90
CA VAL A 111 11.94 0.00 -3.46
C VAL A 111 11.05 -0.31 -2.26
N VAL A 112 11.43 0.18 -1.09
CA VAL A 112 10.63 0.04 0.14
C VAL A 112 9.70 1.24 0.26
N ALA A 113 8.39 1.02 0.10
CA ALA A 113 7.38 2.06 0.23
C ALA A 113 6.67 1.95 1.58
N VAL A 114 6.99 2.88 2.49
CA VAL A 114 6.42 2.99 3.83
C VAL A 114 6.24 4.46 4.22
N TYR A 115 5.32 4.74 5.14
CA TYR A 115 5.18 6.09 5.69
C TYR A 115 6.36 6.42 6.60
N ALA A 116 6.81 7.68 6.55
CA ALA A 116 7.96 8.16 7.30
C ALA A 116 7.85 7.90 8.81
N THR A 117 6.65 7.99 9.39
CA THR A 117 6.43 7.69 10.81
C THR A 117 6.75 6.23 11.16
N PHE A 118 6.48 5.29 10.25
CA PHE A 118 6.73 3.86 10.47
C PHE A 118 8.16 3.46 10.17
N LEU A 119 8.87 4.21 9.32
CA LEU A 119 10.31 4.01 9.08
C LEU A 119 11.13 4.07 10.38
N ASN A 120 10.66 4.79 11.40
CA ASN A 120 11.29 4.80 12.73
C ASN A 120 11.39 3.39 13.37
N ARG A 121 10.52 2.44 13.01
CA ARG A 121 10.61 1.05 13.50
C ARG A 121 11.74 0.28 12.84
N ALA A 122 12.24 0.73 11.69
CA ALA A 122 13.28 0.12 10.89
C ALA A 122 14.57 0.97 10.88
N PHE A 123 14.84 1.71 11.95
CA PHE A 123 15.97 2.65 12.00
C PHE A 123 17.35 1.96 12.04
N ASP A 124 17.43 0.76 12.62
CA ASP A 124 18.68 0.03 12.84
C ASP A 124 19.00 -1.01 11.75
N GLN A 125 17.97 -1.43 11.01
CA GLN A 125 18.02 -2.43 9.95
C GLN A 125 18.71 -1.90 8.69
#